data_AF-A0A918CCD9-F1
#
_entry.id   AF-A0A918CCD9-F1
#
_cell.length_a   1.000
_cell.length_b   1.000
_cell.length_c   1.000
_cell.angle_alpha   90.00
_cell.angle_beta   90.00
_cell.angle_gamma   90.00
#
_symmetry.space_group_name_H-M   'P 1'
#
loop_
_entity.id
_entity.type
_entity.pdbx_description
1 polymer ?
#
loop_
_entity_poly.entity_id
_entity_poly.type
_entity_poly.pdbx_seq_one_letter_code
_entity_poly.pdbx_strand_id
1 'polypeptide(L)' 'MTGATPTPESEPDGAPGAEETGSAAPERQRVVRARGARRAKLTPAPGSDPSPESPLEREPSRPAGPDDERITRERPPHW' A
#
# COMPACT_ATOMS: atom_id res chain seq x y z
N MET A 1 -40.30 10.16 48.71
CA MET A 1 -39.52 10.58 47.53
C MET A 1 -39.81 9.57 46.42
N THR A 2 -40.38 10.06 45.33
CA THR A 2 -40.99 9.32 44.22
C THR A 2 -39.97 8.53 43.41
N GLY A 3 -40.29 7.28 43.10
CA GLY A 3 -39.50 6.42 42.22
C GLY A 3 -39.60 6.87 40.76
N ALA A 4 -38.48 6.83 40.05
CA ALA A 4 -38.43 7.05 38.61
C ALA A 4 -38.65 5.70 37.91
N THR A 5 -39.70 5.60 37.10
CA THR A 5 -39.86 4.57 36.08
C THR A 5 -38.93 4.88 34.91
N PRO A 6 -38.10 3.94 34.42
CA PRO A 6 -37.55 4.07 33.08
C PRO A 6 -38.58 3.54 32.06
N THR A 7 -39.00 4.43 31.17
CA THR A 7 -39.72 4.12 29.92
C THR A 7 -38.92 3.14 29.06
N PRO A 8 -39.51 2.03 28.57
CA PRO A 8 -38.90 1.23 27.52
C PRO A 8 -39.31 1.74 26.12
N GLU A 9 -38.48 1.36 25.14
CA GLU A 9 -38.76 1.30 23.70
C GLU A 9 -38.57 2.55 22.84
N SER A 10 -37.52 2.49 22.02
CA SER A 10 -37.66 2.68 20.58
C SER A 10 -36.67 1.74 19.89
N GLU A 11 -37.15 0.56 19.51
CA GLU A 11 -36.54 -0.27 18.47
C GLU A 11 -36.56 0.52 17.15
N PRO A 12 -35.43 0.68 16.44
CA PRO A 12 -35.50 0.88 15.01
C PRO A 12 -35.83 -0.48 14.35
N ASP A 13 -37.10 -0.60 13.99
CA ASP A 13 -37.61 -1.56 13.02
C ASP A 13 -36.80 -1.49 11.71
N GLY A 14 -36.64 -2.65 11.07
CA GLY A 14 -35.51 -2.96 10.20
C GLY A 14 -35.47 -2.24 8.85
N ALA A 15 -34.24 -1.98 8.40
CA ALA A 15 -33.90 -1.98 6.98
C ALA A 15 -33.20 -3.32 6.65
N PRO A 16 -33.69 -4.11 5.67
CA PRO A 16 -33.09 -5.40 5.35
C PRO A 16 -31.85 -5.23 4.46
N GLY A 17 -30.74 -5.84 4.85
CA GLY A 17 -29.61 -6.10 3.96
C GLY A 17 -28.48 -5.06 4.01
N ALA A 18 -27.83 -4.93 5.15
CA ALA A 18 -26.39 -4.72 5.13
C ALA A 18 -25.79 -5.99 5.71
N GLU A 19 -25.40 -6.88 4.79
CA GLU A 19 -24.50 -8.00 4.97
C GLU A 19 -23.71 -7.87 6.27
N GLU A 20 -23.89 -8.86 7.14
CA GLU A 20 -23.05 -9.14 8.29
C GLU A 20 -21.59 -9.19 7.83
N THR A 21 -20.97 -8.03 7.73
CA THR A 21 -19.55 -7.89 7.42
C THR A 21 -18.86 -8.19 8.74
N GLY A 22 -18.82 -9.47 9.09
CA GLY A 22 -18.19 -9.96 10.31
C GLY A 22 -16.81 -9.35 10.39
N SER A 23 -16.64 -8.35 11.27
CA SER A 23 -15.41 -7.59 11.56
C SER A 23 -14.26 -7.90 10.59
N ALA A 24 -14.37 -7.44 9.34
CA ALA A 24 -13.53 -7.94 8.26
C ALA A 24 -12.20 -7.19 8.26
N ALA A 25 -11.30 -7.58 9.15
CA ALA A 25 -9.89 -7.21 9.00
C ALA A 25 -9.41 -7.64 7.60
N PRO A 26 -8.66 -6.79 6.86
CA PRO A 26 -8.20 -7.12 5.51
C PRO A 26 -7.43 -8.44 5.50
N GLU A 27 -7.60 -9.26 4.45
CA GLU A 27 -6.89 -10.53 4.33
C GLU A 27 -5.37 -10.31 4.48
N ARG A 28 -4.70 -11.15 5.25
CA ARG A 28 -3.25 -11.02 5.48
C ARG A 28 -2.47 -11.48 4.25
N GLN A 29 -1.45 -10.70 3.88
CA GLN A 29 -0.45 -11.08 2.87
C GLN A 29 0.23 -12.40 3.26
N ARG A 30 0.41 -13.32 2.29
CA ARG A 30 0.95 -14.66 2.54
C ARG A 30 2.45 -14.73 2.27
N VAL A 31 3.12 -15.65 2.96
CA VAL A 31 4.54 -15.96 2.80
C VAL A 31 4.68 -17.31 2.08
N VAL A 32 5.39 -17.34 0.96
CA VAL A 32 5.62 -18.54 0.14
C VAL A 32 7.10 -18.89 0.11
N ARG A 33 7.43 -20.17 0.23
CA ARG A 33 8.82 -20.65 0.12
C ARG A 33 9.32 -20.43 -1.32
N ALA A 34 10.40 -19.66 -1.47
CA ALA A 34 11.04 -19.49 -2.76
C ALA A 34 11.99 -20.66 -3.05
N ARG A 35 11.76 -21.37 -4.16
CA ARG A 35 12.60 -22.49 -4.57
C ARG A 35 14.04 -22.01 -4.81
N GLY A 36 15.01 -22.70 -4.22
CA GLY A 36 16.44 -22.40 -4.38
C GLY A 36 16.94 -21.18 -3.62
N ALA A 37 16.08 -20.45 -2.89
CA ALA A 37 16.48 -19.30 -2.10
C ALA A 37 16.43 -19.59 -0.59
N ARG A 38 17.30 -18.93 0.17
CA ARG A 38 17.26 -18.96 1.65
C ARG A 38 16.07 -18.17 2.19
N ARG A 39 15.65 -17.12 1.48
CA ARG A 39 14.56 -16.23 1.90
C ARG A 39 13.25 -16.65 1.27
N ALA A 40 12.15 -16.48 2.02
CA ALA A 40 10.80 -16.62 1.49
C ALA A 40 10.41 -15.40 0.64
N LYS A 41 9.37 -15.57 -0.19
CA LYS A 41 8.73 -14.51 -0.98
C LYS A 41 7.38 -14.16 -0.36
N LEU A 42 6.99 -12.90 -0.48
CA LEU A 42 5.64 -12.45 -0.13
C LEU A 42 4.75 -12.54 -1.37
N THR A 43 3.48 -12.89 -1.19
CA THR A 43 2.46 -12.65 -2.23
C THR A 43 2.25 -11.14 -2.39
N PRO A 44 1.67 -10.67 -3.50
CA PRO A 44 1.23 -9.29 -3.60
C PRO A 44 0.34 -8.91 -2.41
N ALA A 45 0.44 -7.65 -1.97
CA ALA A 45 -0.48 -7.14 -0.96
C ALA A 45 -1.91 -7.13 -1.55
N PRO A 46 -2.94 -7.41 -0.75
CA PRO A 46 -4.32 -7.32 -1.22
C PRO A 46 -4.60 -5.92 -1.79
N GLY A 47 -5.16 -5.86 -3.00
CA GLY A 47 -5.50 -4.60 -3.67
C GLY A 47 -4.31 -3.85 -4.29
N SER A 48 -3.11 -4.43 -4.30
CA SER A 48 -1.91 -3.82 -4.91
C SER A 48 -1.58 -4.46 -6.27
N ASP A 49 -1.08 -3.66 -7.21
CA ASP A 49 -0.48 -4.15 -8.45
C ASP A 49 0.99 -4.56 -8.21
N PRO A 50 1.39 -5.81 -8.50
CA PRO A 50 2.79 -6.24 -8.40
C PRO A 50 3.64 -5.92 -9.63
N SER A 51 3.04 -5.39 -10.70
CA SER A 51 3.74 -5.08 -11.94
C SER A 51 4.73 -3.95 -11.74
N PRO A 52 5.94 -4.01 -12.34
CA PRO A 52 6.84 -2.86 -12.31
C PRO A 52 6.22 -1.71 -13.10
N GLU A 53 6.44 -0.49 -12.60
CA GLU A 53 6.07 0.71 -13.34
C GLU A 53 6.82 0.76 -14.69
N SER A 54 6.09 1.14 -15.75
CA SER A 54 6.70 1.34 -17.05
C SER A 54 7.67 2.52 -17.00
N PRO A 55 8.82 2.45 -17.70
CA PRO A 55 9.71 3.60 -17.82
C PRO A 55 8.92 4.81 -18.36
N LEU A 56 8.88 5.89 -17.58
CA LEU A 56 8.35 7.16 -18.07
C LEU A 56 9.29 7.71 -19.14
N GLU A 57 8.74 8.36 -20.16
CA GLU A 57 9.56 9.12 -21.10
C GLU A 57 10.32 10.19 -20.33
N ARG A 58 11.65 10.18 -20.49
CA ARG A 58 12.52 11.08 -19.75
C ARG A 58 12.38 12.48 -20.35
N GLU A 59 11.95 13.43 -19.52
CA GLU A 59 12.07 14.85 -19.83
C GLU A 59 13.52 15.18 -20.24
N PRO A 60 13.71 16.11 -21.19
CA PRO A 60 15.05 16.49 -21.63
C PRO A 60 15.90 16.88 -20.43
N SER A 61 17.13 16.36 -20.39
CA SER A 61 18.07 16.68 -19.32
C SER A 61 18.25 18.20 -19.24
N ARG A 62 18.13 18.75 -18.03
CA ARG A 62 18.48 20.15 -17.77
C ARG A 62 19.90 20.44 -18.28
N PRO A 63 20.18 21.66 -18.75
CA PRO A 63 21.53 22.04 -19.15
C PRO A 63 22.51 21.82 -18.00
N ALA A 64 23.69 21.30 -18.32
CA ALA A 64 24.74 21.04 -17.35
C ALA A 64 25.14 22.35 -16.66
N GLY A 65 25.21 22.33 -15.33
CA GLY A 65 25.77 23.44 -14.58
C GLY A 65 27.29 23.47 -14.66
N PRO A 66 27.94 24.57 -14.25
CA PRO A 66 29.41 24.65 -14.18
C PRO A 66 30.05 23.52 -13.37
N ASP A 67 29.34 23.02 -12.35
CA ASP A 67 29.78 21.90 -11.51
C ASP A 67 29.70 20.55 -12.24
N ASP A 68 28.64 20.32 -13.03
CA ASP A 68 28.45 19.09 -13.81
C ASP A 68 29.56 18.92 -14.86
N GLU A 69 30.04 20.02 -15.43
CA GLU A 69 31.18 20.01 -16.36
C GLU A 69 32.48 19.60 -15.66
N ARG A 70 32.75 20.14 -14.46
CA ARG A 70 33.92 19.77 -13.66
C ARG A 70 33.90 18.28 -13.32
N ILE A 71 32.76 17.80 -12.82
CA ILE A 71 32.56 16.38 -12.47
C ILE A 71 32.78 15.49 -13.69
N THR A 72 32.29 15.89 -14.87
CA THR A 72 32.47 15.11 -16.10
C THR A 72 33.93 15.03 -16.53
N ARG A 73 34.71 16.10 -16.34
CA ARG A 73 36.15 16.14 -16.65
C ARG A 73 36.99 15.32 -15.67
N GLU A 74 36.62 15.32 -14.40
CA GLU A 74 37.37 14.69 -13.32
C GLU A 74 36.96 13.23 -13.07
N ARG A 75 35.87 12.75 -13.67
CA ARG A 75 35.36 11.37 -13.46
C ARG A 75 36.40 10.33 -13.91
N PRO A 76 36.92 9.50 -13.00
CA PRO A 76 37.88 8.47 -13.36
C PRO A 76 37.29 7.47 -14.36
N PRO A 77 38.15 6.86 -15.21
CA PRO A 77 37.72 5.75 -16.04
C PRO A 77 37.24 4.60 -15.13
N HIS A 78 36.07 4.05 -15.46
CA HIS A 78 35.54 2.87 -14.78
C HIS A 78 36.19 1.65 -15.43
N TRP A 79 37.13 1.04 -14.73
CA TRP A 79 37.74 -0.23 -15.09
C TRP A 79 37.66 -1.19 -13.90
#